data_AF-A0A0Q7ER36-F1
#
_entry.id   AF-A0A0Q7ER36-F1
#
_cell.length_a   1.000
_cell.length_b   1.000
_cell.length_c   1.000
_cell.angle_alpha   90.00
_cell.angle_beta   90.00
_cell.angle_gamma   90.00
#
_symmetry.space_group_name_H-M   'P 1'
#
loop_
_entity.id
_entity.type
_entity.pdbx_description
1 polymer ?
#
loop_
_entity_poly.entity_id
_entity_poly.type
_entity_poly.pdbx_seq_one_letter_code
_entity_poly.pdbx_strand_id
1 'polypeptide(L)'
;MRSILFALCVAAVLAVAPSAIAEDTPLWKLVAQSNVIVETVLDVPETFPERAYVTLRLRDVRTLKADGGAQPSIRWYSEPQLYQPSIDQLRSASGSLSVVFAVRSEGQLYFAGNTPAALRQADPSVIAAVQAEVARQDGLLASWQTDRNTPHYAEVRAIIEEIVALPPPSRDERRSGIPAQQRLFDRLIALGPEAVPTIITLMDDDRPLGYPAISLVNTSPDAFEGLRHYTPKVLTDALAAVLNQITGEHFGFIYNGASPDDRRRTVNAWRIYLDHLKSGAAA
;
A
#
# COMPACT_ATOMS: atom_id res chain seq x y z
N MET A 1 40.82 52.87 33.04
CA MET A 1 39.49 52.27 32.84
C MET A 1 39.47 51.63 31.47
N ARG A 2 39.49 50.29 31.40
CA ARG A 2 39.58 49.52 30.15
C ARG A 2 38.18 49.24 29.61
N SER A 3 37.90 49.70 28.40
CA SER A 3 36.69 49.37 27.63
C SER A 3 36.80 47.94 27.11
N ILE A 4 35.82 47.09 27.43
CA ILE A 4 35.68 45.73 26.92
C ILE A 4 34.63 45.76 25.81
N LEU A 5 35.07 45.52 24.57
CA LEU A 5 34.21 45.19 23.43
C LEU A 5 33.65 43.78 23.65
N PHE A 6 32.33 43.65 23.79
CA PHE A 6 31.64 42.36 23.70
C PHE A 6 31.28 42.11 22.24
N ALA A 7 31.97 41.16 21.60
CA ALA A 7 31.61 40.64 20.30
C ALA A 7 30.39 39.71 20.47
N LEU A 8 29.26 40.09 19.87
CA LEU A 8 28.06 39.27 19.80
C LEU A 8 28.25 38.22 18.68
N CYS A 9 28.61 36.98 19.05
CA CYS A 9 28.51 35.84 18.14
C CYS A 9 27.03 35.43 18.02
N VAL A 10 26.38 35.84 16.94
CA VAL A 10 25.09 35.27 16.53
C VAL A 10 25.37 33.89 15.94
N ALA A 11 25.21 32.85 16.75
CA ALA A 11 25.17 31.49 16.25
C ALA A 11 23.84 31.30 15.50
N ALA A 12 23.89 31.29 14.17
CA ALA A 12 22.77 30.87 13.35
C ALA A 12 22.49 29.39 13.66
N VAL A 13 21.38 29.13 14.35
CA VAL A 13 20.82 27.78 14.45
C VAL A 13 20.29 27.45 13.05
N LEU A 14 21.07 26.68 12.29
CA LEU A 14 20.57 26.00 11.11
C LEU A 14 19.44 25.08 11.59
N ALA A 15 18.20 25.45 11.25
CA ALA A 15 17.07 24.56 11.36
C ALA A 15 17.33 23.37 10.43
N VAL A 16 17.80 22.26 11.00
CA VAL A 16 17.73 20.97 10.34
C VAL A 16 16.25 20.62 10.29
N ALA A 17 15.66 20.70 9.11
CA ALA A 17 14.35 20.11 8.86
C ALA A 17 14.54 18.60 8.67
N PRO A 18 13.94 17.73 9.50
CA PRO A 18 13.54 16.39 9.07
C PRO A 18 12.10 16.51 8.54
N SER A 19 11.68 15.98 7.40
CA SER A 19 12.10 14.73 6.77
C SER A 19 11.91 14.82 5.25
N ALA A 20 12.86 14.23 4.53
CA ALA A 20 12.75 13.93 3.11
C ALA A 20 11.45 13.16 2.83
N ILE A 21 10.63 13.71 1.95
CA ILE A 21 9.45 13.05 1.37
C ILE A 21 9.99 11.91 0.50
N ALA A 22 9.46 10.70 0.68
CA ALA A 22 9.96 9.46 0.10
C ALA A 22 10.11 9.51 -1.44
N GLU A 23 11.31 9.79 -1.93
CA GLU A 23 11.64 9.76 -3.37
C GLU A 23 11.84 8.33 -3.91
N ASP A 24 12.13 7.33 -3.07
CA ASP A 24 12.47 5.98 -3.55
C ASP A 24 11.46 4.92 -3.14
N THR A 25 10.20 5.00 -3.59
CA THR A 25 9.36 3.80 -3.63
C THR A 25 10.02 2.80 -4.60
N PRO A 26 10.45 1.61 -4.14
CA PRO A 26 11.11 0.65 -5.02
C PRO A 26 10.20 0.24 -6.18
N LEU A 27 10.79 0.03 -7.36
CA LEU A 27 10.01 -0.27 -8.57
C LEU A 27 9.11 -1.50 -8.38
N TRP A 28 9.63 -2.57 -7.76
CA TRP A 28 8.85 -3.80 -7.51
C TRP A 28 7.57 -3.49 -6.73
N LYS A 29 7.66 -2.62 -5.72
CA LYS A 29 6.55 -2.26 -4.84
C LYS A 29 5.51 -1.44 -5.60
N LEU A 30 5.99 -0.47 -6.37
CA LEU A 30 5.12 0.38 -7.19
C LEU A 30 4.38 -0.44 -8.27
N VAL A 31 5.07 -1.40 -8.91
CA VAL A 31 4.43 -2.32 -9.87
C VAL A 31 3.42 -3.24 -9.17
N ALA A 32 3.74 -3.75 -7.98
CA ALA A 32 2.84 -4.61 -7.20
C ALA A 32 1.57 -3.86 -6.75
N GLN A 33 1.70 -2.58 -6.39
CA GLN A 33 0.58 -1.71 -6.00
C GLN A 33 -0.24 -1.19 -7.19
N SER A 34 0.27 -1.32 -8.42
CA SER A 34 -0.41 -0.85 -9.63
C SER A 34 -1.27 -1.94 -10.26
N ASN A 35 -2.51 -1.60 -10.62
CA ASN A 35 -3.38 -2.46 -11.42
C ASN A 35 -3.27 -2.13 -12.91
N VAL A 36 -2.90 -0.88 -13.20
CA VAL A 36 -2.71 -0.37 -14.54
C VAL A 36 -1.38 0.38 -14.57
N ILE A 37 -0.55 0.07 -15.56
CA ILE A 37 0.66 0.83 -15.86
C ILE A 37 0.63 1.15 -17.34
N VAL A 38 0.76 2.44 -17.67
CA VAL A 38 0.68 2.91 -19.04
C VAL A 38 1.81 3.86 -19.36
N GLU A 39 2.29 3.76 -20.59
CA GLU A 39 3.03 4.80 -21.30
C GLU A 39 2.00 5.71 -21.98
N THR A 40 2.08 7.03 -21.75
CA THR A 40 1.06 7.99 -22.20
C THR A 40 1.59 9.42 -22.19
N VAL A 41 0.92 10.31 -22.93
CA VAL A 41 1.07 11.76 -22.80
C VAL A 41 -0.05 12.31 -21.92
N LEU A 42 0.29 13.03 -20.85
CA LEU A 42 -0.70 13.64 -19.96
C LEU A 42 -1.14 15.01 -20.51
N ASP A 43 -2.45 15.22 -20.57
CA ASP A 43 -3.04 16.54 -20.72
C ASP A 43 -3.34 17.12 -19.35
N VAL A 44 -2.53 18.10 -18.95
CA VAL A 44 -2.62 18.76 -17.67
C VAL A 44 -3.22 20.16 -17.86
N PRO A 45 -4.27 20.54 -17.10
CA PRO A 45 -4.87 21.85 -17.24
C PRO A 45 -3.90 22.96 -16.80
N GLU A 46 -4.02 24.14 -17.40
CA GLU A 46 -3.18 25.30 -17.06
C GLU A 46 -3.41 25.78 -15.62
N THR A 47 -4.66 25.68 -15.16
CA THR A 47 -5.10 26.06 -13.83
C THR A 47 -5.69 24.87 -13.09
N PHE A 48 -5.41 24.80 -11.79
CA PHE A 48 -5.96 23.78 -10.91
C PHE A 48 -6.95 24.44 -9.95
N PRO A 49 -8.19 23.92 -9.84
CA PRO A 49 -9.08 24.32 -8.76
C PRO A 49 -8.45 23.96 -7.41
N GLU A 50 -8.70 24.71 -6.36
CA GLU A 50 -8.23 24.37 -5.01
C GLU A 50 -9.09 23.26 -4.41
N ARG A 51 -8.47 22.28 -3.72
CA ARG A 51 -9.17 21.22 -2.95
C ARG A 51 -10.23 20.45 -3.72
N ALA A 52 -9.96 20.13 -4.99
CA ALA A 52 -10.90 19.47 -5.86
C ALA A 52 -10.26 18.30 -6.62
N TYR A 53 -11.08 17.32 -6.97
CA TYR A 53 -10.65 16.27 -7.89
C TYR A 53 -10.61 16.81 -9.32
N VAL A 54 -9.45 16.68 -9.94
CA VAL A 54 -9.18 17.02 -11.33
C VAL A 54 -9.07 15.73 -12.13
N THR A 55 -9.64 15.73 -13.33
CA THR A 55 -9.52 14.63 -14.28
C THR A 55 -8.44 14.97 -15.28
N LEU A 56 -7.34 14.22 -15.26
CA LEU A 56 -6.25 14.36 -16.22
C LEU A 56 -6.49 13.37 -17.36
N ARG A 57 -6.43 13.84 -18.61
CA ARG A 57 -6.63 12.98 -19.77
C ARG A 57 -5.33 12.32 -20.18
N LEU A 58 -5.41 11.04 -20.52
CA LEU A 58 -4.31 10.21 -21.00
C LEU A 58 -4.42 10.08 -22.52
N ARG A 59 -3.41 10.52 -23.27
CA ARG A 59 -3.32 10.40 -24.73
C ARG A 59 -2.26 9.38 -25.13
N ASP A 60 -2.40 8.84 -26.33
CA ASP A 60 -1.43 7.90 -26.93
C ASP A 60 -1.07 6.74 -25.99
N VAL A 61 -2.12 6.19 -25.35
CA VAL A 61 -1.98 5.21 -24.27
C VAL A 61 -1.47 3.88 -24.81
N ARG A 62 -0.29 3.47 -24.35
CA ARG A 62 0.25 2.12 -24.50
C ARG A 62 0.32 1.43 -23.15
N THR A 63 -0.32 0.28 -23.06
CA THR A 63 -0.38 -0.49 -21.82
C THR A 63 0.92 -1.28 -21.60
N LEU A 64 1.47 -1.16 -20.39
CA LEU A 64 2.57 -1.98 -19.88
C LEU A 64 2.07 -3.06 -18.89
N LYS A 65 0.99 -2.76 -18.15
CA LYS A 65 0.24 -3.68 -17.28
C LYS A 65 -1.23 -3.26 -17.28
N ALA A 66 -2.19 -4.18 -17.45
CA ALA A 66 -3.60 -3.82 -17.27
C ALA A 66 -4.47 -4.98 -16.81
N ASP A 67 -5.00 -4.83 -15.61
CA ASP A 67 -6.23 -5.50 -15.19
C ASP A 67 -7.45 -4.63 -15.58
N GLY A 68 -8.24 -5.08 -16.56
CA GLY A 68 -9.54 -4.47 -16.88
C GLY A 68 -9.53 -3.31 -17.88
N GLY A 69 -8.52 -3.23 -18.76
CA GLY A 69 -8.46 -2.31 -19.90
C GLY A 69 -8.00 -0.88 -19.55
N ALA A 70 -7.51 -0.17 -20.57
CA ALA A 70 -7.07 1.21 -20.45
C ALA A 70 -8.28 2.16 -20.32
N GLN A 71 -8.25 3.07 -19.34
CA GLN A 71 -9.15 4.21 -19.30
C GLN A 71 -8.41 5.46 -19.79
N PRO A 72 -9.10 6.39 -20.45
CA PRO A 72 -8.49 7.57 -21.03
C PRO A 72 -8.24 8.68 -20.00
N SER A 73 -8.37 8.42 -18.70
CA SER A 73 -8.21 9.44 -17.67
C SER A 73 -7.81 8.90 -16.31
N ILE A 74 -7.18 9.76 -15.51
CA ILE A 74 -6.81 9.54 -14.12
C ILE A 74 -7.35 10.69 -13.26
N ARG A 75 -7.91 10.36 -12.09
CA ARG A 75 -8.35 11.34 -11.09
C ARG A 75 -7.21 11.66 -10.15
N TRP A 76 -7.04 12.93 -9.87
CA TRP A 76 -6.01 13.46 -8.98
C TRP A 76 -6.61 14.57 -8.13
N TYR A 77 -6.25 14.65 -6.85
CA TYR A 77 -6.80 15.67 -5.95
C TYR A 77 -5.86 16.86 -5.86
N SER A 78 -6.37 18.07 -5.98
CA SER A 78 -5.51 19.25 -6.18
C SER A 78 -4.87 19.86 -4.94
N GLU A 79 -5.29 19.43 -3.75
CA GLU A 79 -4.61 19.83 -2.54
C GLU A 79 -3.21 19.19 -2.49
N PRO A 80 -2.15 19.97 -2.20
CA PRO A 80 -0.81 19.42 -2.04
C PRO A 80 -0.80 18.32 -0.98
N GLN A 81 -0.42 17.12 -1.38
CA GLN A 81 -0.30 15.96 -0.52
C GLN A 81 1.06 15.32 -0.77
N LEU A 82 1.73 14.86 0.29
CA LEU A 82 3.08 14.29 0.20
C LEU A 82 3.12 12.95 -0.55
N TYR A 83 1.95 12.36 -0.82
CA TYR A 83 1.77 10.99 -1.28
C TYR A 83 1.13 10.91 -2.68
N GLN A 84 1.25 11.95 -3.49
CA GLN A 84 0.82 11.91 -4.90
C GLN A 84 1.71 12.84 -5.73
N PRO A 85 1.71 12.73 -7.06
CA PRO A 85 2.45 13.66 -7.91
C PRO A 85 2.07 15.10 -7.64
N SER A 86 3.06 15.98 -7.53
CA SER A 86 2.84 17.41 -7.27
C SER A 86 2.32 18.12 -8.52
N ILE A 87 1.76 19.33 -8.35
CA ILE A 87 1.39 20.20 -9.47
C ILE A 87 2.57 20.46 -10.40
N ASP A 88 3.77 20.66 -9.85
CA ASP A 88 4.96 20.93 -10.65
C ASP A 88 5.43 19.70 -11.44
N GLN A 89 5.31 18.50 -10.85
CA GLN A 89 5.55 17.25 -11.56
C GLN A 89 4.53 17.04 -12.68
N LEU A 90 3.25 17.30 -12.43
CA LEU A 90 2.21 17.24 -13.46
C LEU A 90 2.49 18.22 -14.60
N ARG A 91 2.80 19.48 -14.28
CA ARG A 91 3.14 20.50 -15.29
C ARG A 91 4.36 20.10 -16.12
N SER A 92 5.39 19.55 -15.49
CA SER A 92 6.60 19.08 -16.16
C SER A 92 6.33 17.87 -17.07
N ALA A 93 5.38 17.01 -16.69
CA ALA A 93 4.95 15.86 -17.50
C ALA A 93 3.97 16.25 -18.62
N SER A 94 3.37 17.43 -18.58
CA SER A 94 2.36 17.87 -19.55
C SER A 94 2.93 17.88 -20.97
N GLY A 95 2.24 17.22 -21.89
CA GLY A 95 2.68 17.10 -23.29
C GLY A 95 3.92 16.23 -23.53
N SER A 96 4.52 15.68 -22.47
CA SER A 96 5.67 14.78 -22.55
C SER A 96 5.25 13.33 -22.33
N LEU A 97 5.96 12.41 -23.00
CA LEU A 97 5.74 10.98 -22.80
C LEU A 97 6.13 10.59 -21.37
N SER A 98 5.22 9.90 -20.69
CA SER A 98 5.31 9.58 -19.27
C SER A 98 4.86 8.15 -19.00
N VAL A 99 5.41 7.53 -17.96
CA VAL A 99 4.92 6.28 -17.39
C VAL A 99 4.07 6.61 -16.18
N VAL A 100 2.82 6.16 -16.20
CA VAL A 100 1.84 6.34 -15.12
C VAL A 100 1.56 5.00 -14.47
N PHE A 101 1.76 4.94 -13.16
CA PHE A 101 1.41 3.83 -12.29
C PHE A 101 0.08 4.14 -11.61
N ALA A 102 -0.93 3.31 -11.84
CA ALA A 102 -2.29 3.58 -11.41
C ALA A 102 -2.98 2.39 -10.73
N VAL A 103 -3.87 2.73 -9.81
CA VAL A 103 -4.80 1.82 -9.14
C VAL A 103 -6.22 2.15 -9.58
N ARG A 104 -7.06 1.12 -9.75
CA ARG A 104 -8.47 1.28 -10.08
C ARG A 104 -9.29 1.21 -8.80
N SER A 105 -10.06 2.26 -8.52
CA SER A 105 -11.00 2.31 -7.40
C SER A 105 -12.33 2.90 -7.88
N GLU A 106 -13.44 2.23 -7.56
CA GLU A 106 -14.80 2.66 -7.94
C GLU A 106 -14.94 3.00 -9.44
N GLY A 107 -14.27 2.24 -10.30
CA GLY A 107 -14.30 2.44 -11.75
C GLY A 107 -13.47 3.62 -12.27
N GLN A 108 -12.72 4.32 -11.40
CA GLN A 108 -11.82 5.41 -11.75
C GLN A 108 -10.35 5.00 -11.53
N LEU A 109 -9.43 5.63 -12.26
CA LEU A 109 -8.00 5.48 -12.02
C LEU A 109 -7.49 6.57 -11.07
N TYR A 110 -6.58 6.20 -10.18
CA TYR A 110 -5.84 7.09 -9.29
C TYR A 110 -4.35 6.72 -9.33
N PHE A 111 -3.46 7.64 -8.97
CA PHE A 111 -2.03 7.33 -8.88
C PHE A 111 -1.79 6.25 -7.82
N ALA A 112 -0.96 5.25 -8.14
CA ALA A 112 -0.71 4.12 -7.27
C ALA A 112 0.26 4.45 -6.13
N GLY A 113 0.21 3.63 -5.07
CA GLY A 113 1.27 3.54 -4.07
C GLY A 113 1.43 4.73 -3.14
N ASN A 114 0.52 5.71 -3.18
CA ASN A 114 0.60 6.91 -2.32
C ASN A 114 2.00 7.56 -2.40
N THR A 115 2.50 7.75 -3.62
CA THR A 115 3.84 8.29 -3.87
C THR A 115 3.88 9.17 -5.11
N PRO A 116 4.67 10.25 -5.13
CA PRO A 116 4.95 11.00 -6.35
C PRO A 116 5.65 10.15 -7.43
N ALA A 117 6.34 9.07 -7.05
CA ALA A 117 7.02 8.17 -7.97
C ALA A 117 6.07 7.41 -8.93
N ALA A 118 4.75 7.52 -8.72
CA ALA A 118 3.70 6.99 -9.57
C ALA A 118 3.56 7.71 -10.93
N LEU A 119 4.24 8.85 -11.09
CA LEU A 119 4.42 9.53 -12.37
C LEU A 119 5.92 9.65 -12.66
N ARG A 120 6.35 9.11 -13.79
CA ARG A 120 7.75 9.18 -14.23
C ARG A 120 7.81 9.66 -15.67
N GLN A 121 8.87 10.37 -16.03
CA GLN A 121 9.17 10.62 -17.43
C GLN A 121 9.44 9.29 -18.13
N ALA A 122 8.90 9.11 -19.33
CA ALA A 122 9.16 7.92 -20.12
C ALA A 122 10.49 8.07 -20.86
N ASP A 123 11.41 7.15 -20.57
CA ASP A 123 12.58 6.89 -21.40
C ASP A 123 12.71 5.37 -21.63
N PRO A 124 13.49 4.92 -22.64
CA PRO A 124 13.62 3.51 -22.97
C PRO A 124 14.08 2.62 -21.80
N SER A 125 14.91 3.15 -20.90
CA SER A 125 15.42 2.40 -19.74
C SER A 125 14.34 2.22 -18.68
N VAL A 126 13.54 3.26 -18.40
CA VAL A 126 12.41 3.20 -17.47
C VAL A 126 11.36 2.23 -17.97
N ILE A 127 11.00 2.30 -19.25
CA ILE A 127 10.01 1.39 -19.87
C ILE A 127 10.50 -0.06 -19.79
N ALA A 128 11.76 -0.32 -20.15
CA ALA A 128 12.33 -1.66 -20.09
C ALA A 128 12.36 -2.21 -18.66
N ALA A 129 12.72 -1.40 -17.66
CA ALA A 129 12.72 -1.80 -16.26
C ALA A 129 11.31 -2.15 -15.77
N VAL A 130 10.30 -1.35 -16.13
CA VAL A 130 8.90 -1.62 -15.80
C VAL A 130 8.42 -2.92 -16.43
N GLN A 131 8.69 -3.12 -17.73
CA GLN A 131 8.29 -4.34 -18.43
C GLN A 131 8.95 -5.59 -17.85
N ALA A 132 10.25 -5.51 -17.53
CA ALA A 132 10.98 -6.60 -16.88
C ALA A 132 10.38 -6.93 -15.51
N GLU A 133 10.06 -5.93 -14.70
CA GLU A 133 9.48 -6.15 -13.38
C GLU A 133 8.04 -6.70 -13.47
N VAL A 134 7.22 -6.23 -14.42
CA VAL A 134 5.90 -6.80 -14.68
C VAL A 134 6.01 -8.27 -15.05
N ALA A 135 6.87 -8.61 -16.02
CA ALA A 135 7.06 -10.00 -16.45
C ALA A 135 7.58 -10.90 -15.32
N ARG A 136 8.47 -10.37 -14.46
CA ARG A 136 8.98 -11.08 -13.28
C ARG A 136 7.86 -11.38 -12.29
N GLN A 137 7.03 -10.38 -11.95
CA GLN A 137 5.89 -10.56 -11.04
C GLN A 137 4.85 -11.53 -11.61
N ASP A 138 4.55 -11.44 -12.91
CA ASP A 138 3.60 -12.35 -13.56
C ASP A 138 4.12 -13.79 -13.53
N GLY A 139 5.41 -14.01 -13.79
CA GLY A 139 6.04 -15.32 -13.69
C GLY A 139 6.04 -15.90 -12.27
N LEU A 140 6.29 -15.05 -11.26
CA LEU A 140 6.19 -15.42 -9.85
C LEU A 140 4.76 -15.85 -9.49
N LEU A 141 3.76 -15.04 -9.86
CA LEU A 141 2.37 -15.32 -9.52
C LEU A 141 1.84 -16.56 -10.26
N ALA A 142 2.26 -16.77 -11.52
CA ALA A 142 1.89 -17.95 -12.30
C ALA A 142 2.48 -19.25 -11.75
N SER A 143 3.63 -19.18 -11.08
CA SER A 143 4.32 -20.33 -10.48
C SER A 143 4.07 -20.46 -8.97
N TRP A 144 3.24 -19.59 -8.39
CA TRP A 144 3.01 -19.55 -6.95
C TRP A 144 2.42 -20.87 -6.41
N GLN A 145 3.02 -21.36 -5.33
CA GLN A 145 2.53 -22.53 -4.59
C GLN A 145 2.57 -22.28 -3.09
N THR A 146 1.60 -22.86 -2.38
CA THR A 146 1.57 -22.84 -0.91
C THR A 146 2.75 -23.62 -0.34
N ASP A 147 3.66 -22.93 0.34
CA ASP A 147 4.81 -23.54 1.01
C ASP A 147 4.47 -23.88 2.48
N ARG A 148 4.29 -25.17 2.75
CA ARG A 148 3.94 -25.69 4.07
C ARG A 148 5.13 -25.81 5.03
N ASN A 149 6.34 -25.53 4.56
CA ASN A 149 7.57 -25.61 5.36
C ASN A 149 7.96 -24.24 5.95
N THR A 150 7.10 -23.24 5.80
CA THR A 150 7.30 -21.90 6.34
C THR A 150 7.27 -21.90 7.89
N PRO A 151 8.04 -21.03 8.56
CA PRO A 151 8.05 -20.96 10.02
C PRO A 151 6.65 -20.73 10.61
N HIS A 152 6.33 -21.37 11.73
CA HIS A 152 5.00 -21.30 12.36
C HIS A 152 3.82 -21.82 11.53
N TYR A 153 4.04 -22.59 10.44
CA TYR A 153 2.94 -23.07 9.57
C TYR A 153 1.77 -23.70 10.33
N ALA A 154 2.06 -24.69 11.19
CA ALA A 154 1.04 -25.40 11.94
C ALA A 154 0.30 -24.48 12.94
N GLU A 155 1.03 -23.56 13.57
CA GLU A 155 0.50 -22.64 14.58
C GLU A 155 -0.40 -21.57 13.97
N VAL A 156 0.05 -20.89 12.90
CA VAL A 156 -0.76 -19.91 12.17
C VAL A 156 -2.01 -20.56 11.59
N ARG A 157 -1.88 -21.75 11.00
CA ARG A 157 -3.05 -22.49 10.48
C ARG A 157 -4.05 -22.80 11.59
N ALA A 158 -3.58 -23.26 12.75
CA ALA A 158 -4.46 -23.53 13.88
C ALA A 158 -5.20 -22.28 14.34
N ILE A 159 -4.51 -21.14 14.47
CA ILE A 159 -5.16 -19.88 14.87
C ILE A 159 -6.18 -19.42 13.82
N ILE A 160 -5.88 -19.53 12.52
CA ILE A 160 -6.83 -19.24 11.43
C ILE A 160 -8.09 -20.09 11.55
N GLU A 161 -7.95 -21.41 11.76
CA GLU A 161 -9.11 -22.30 11.93
C GLU A 161 -9.89 -21.96 13.22
N GLU A 162 -9.21 -21.60 14.31
CA GLU A 162 -9.86 -21.12 15.54
C GLU A 162 -10.68 -19.84 15.29
N ILE A 163 -10.16 -18.87 14.53
CA ILE A 163 -10.86 -17.62 14.19
C ILE A 163 -12.14 -17.93 13.39
N VAL A 164 -12.03 -18.77 12.36
CA VAL A 164 -13.15 -19.12 11.49
C VAL A 164 -14.21 -19.97 12.21
N ALA A 165 -13.79 -20.78 13.19
CA ALA A 165 -14.69 -21.61 13.98
C ALA A 165 -15.44 -20.83 15.08
N LEU A 166 -15.12 -19.56 15.34
CA LEU A 166 -15.84 -18.77 16.33
C LEU A 166 -17.31 -18.61 15.94
N PRO A 167 -18.25 -18.81 16.88
CA PRO A 167 -19.64 -18.55 16.62
C PRO A 167 -19.86 -17.04 16.39
N PRO A 168 -20.93 -16.65 15.67
CA PRO A 168 -21.36 -15.26 15.62
C PRO A 168 -21.59 -14.72 17.04
N PRO A 169 -21.21 -13.46 17.34
CA PRO A 169 -21.42 -12.92 18.67
C PRO A 169 -22.89 -12.82 19.01
N SER A 170 -23.18 -13.12 20.27
CA SER A 170 -24.42 -12.72 20.94
C SER A 170 -24.61 -11.20 20.89
N ARG A 171 -25.84 -10.74 21.16
CA ARG A 171 -26.14 -9.30 21.18
C ARG A 171 -25.29 -8.54 22.21
N ASP A 172 -24.98 -9.18 23.33
CA ASP A 172 -24.19 -8.57 24.41
C ASP A 172 -22.72 -8.47 24.02
N GLU A 173 -22.16 -9.49 23.39
CA GLU A 173 -20.78 -9.47 22.86
C GLU A 173 -20.60 -8.43 21.75
N ARG A 174 -21.62 -8.19 20.92
CA ARG A 174 -21.54 -7.09 19.93
C ARG A 174 -21.38 -5.73 20.59
N ARG A 175 -21.90 -5.55 21.82
CA ARG A 175 -21.86 -4.29 22.56
C ARG A 175 -20.55 -4.10 23.32
N SER A 176 -19.93 -5.18 23.80
CA SER A 176 -18.66 -5.16 24.53
C SER A 176 -17.43 -5.46 23.67
N GLY A 177 -17.63 -5.82 22.41
CA GLY A 177 -16.60 -6.39 21.53
C GLY A 177 -16.46 -7.90 21.74
N ILE A 178 -15.69 -8.59 20.87
CA ILE A 178 -15.35 -10.00 21.06
C ILE A 178 -13.89 -10.13 21.51
N PRO A 179 -13.61 -10.15 22.82
CA PRO A 179 -12.28 -10.41 23.35
C PRO A 179 -11.66 -11.71 22.81
N ALA A 180 -12.46 -12.74 22.53
CA ALA A 180 -11.94 -14.01 22.02
C ALA A 180 -11.31 -13.89 20.62
N GLN A 181 -12.01 -13.28 19.66
CA GLN A 181 -11.47 -13.07 18.31
C GLN A 181 -10.26 -12.13 18.34
N GLN A 182 -10.35 -11.04 19.10
CA GLN A 182 -9.23 -10.10 19.22
C GLN A 182 -7.98 -10.80 19.78
N ARG A 183 -8.10 -11.63 20.82
CA ARG A 183 -6.97 -12.41 21.36
C ARG A 183 -6.34 -13.34 20.34
N LEU A 184 -7.09 -13.88 19.37
CA LEU A 184 -6.54 -14.72 18.31
C LEU A 184 -5.75 -13.90 17.29
N PHE A 185 -6.24 -12.72 16.93
CA PHE A 185 -5.45 -11.77 16.12
C PHE A 185 -4.21 -11.30 16.86
N ASP A 186 -4.31 -10.99 18.16
CA ASP A 186 -3.17 -10.60 18.98
C ASP A 186 -2.12 -11.73 19.04
N ARG A 187 -2.56 -13.00 19.13
CA ARG A 187 -1.68 -14.17 19.04
C ARG A 187 -0.98 -14.24 17.68
N LEU A 188 -1.68 -14.03 16.57
CA LEU A 188 -1.05 -13.99 15.23
C LEU A 188 -0.01 -12.88 15.13
N ILE A 189 -0.33 -11.69 15.63
CA ILE A 189 0.59 -10.52 15.63
C ILE A 189 1.82 -10.80 16.49
N ALA A 190 1.65 -11.45 17.64
CA ALA A 190 2.72 -11.78 18.57
C ALA A 190 3.74 -12.78 18.01
N LEU A 191 3.39 -13.56 16.98
CA LEU A 191 4.36 -14.40 16.26
C LEU A 191 5.39 -13.57 15.47
N GLY A 192 5.10 -12.30 15.21
CA GLY A 192 6.05 -11.34 14.66
C GLY A 192 6.49 -11.62 13.22
N PRO A 193 7.63 -11.02 12.80
CA PRO A 193 8.11 -11.11 11.42
C PRO A 193 8.36 -12.54 10.92
N GLU A 194 8.70 -13.48 11.80
CA GLU A 194 8.97 -14.87 11.41
C GLU A 194 7.73 -15.60 10.87
N ALA A 195 6.52 -15.20 11.29
CA ALA A 195 5.27 -15.77 10.81
C ALA A 195 4.76 -15.15 9.50
N VAL A 196 5.32 -14.02 9.04
CA VAL A 196 4.87 -13.31 7.83
C VAL A 196 4.82 -14.22 6.59
N PRO A 197 5.85 -15.04 6.27
CA PRO A 197 5.78 -15.97 5.14
C PRO A 197 4.58 -16.91 5.20
N THR A 198 4.26 -17.40 6.40
CA THR A 198 3.15 -18.32 6.63
C THR A 198 1.80 -17.62 6.51
N ILE A 199 1.66 -16.42 7.09
CA ILE A 199 0.43 -15.64 7.00
C ILE A 199 0.13 -15.35 5.52
N ILE A 200 1.12 -14.90 4.73
CA ILE A 200 0.97 -14.67 3.29
C ILE A 200 0.61 -15.97 2.54
N THR A 201 1.19 -17.10 2.95
CA THR A 201 0.91 -18.40 2.35
C THR A 201 -0.54 -18.84 2.56
N LEU A 202 -1.16 -18.46 3.67
CA LEU A 202 -2.51 -18.85 4.08
C LEU A 202 -3.56 -17.73 3.92
N MET A 203 -3.18 -16.55 3.44
CA MET A 203 -4.07 -15.37 3.45
C MET A 203 -5.20 -15.38 2.43
N ASP A 204 -5.12 -16.24 1.41
CA ASP A 204 -6.11 -16.35 0.34
C ASP A 204 -7.31 -17.17 0.84
N ASP A 205 -8.09 -16.58 1.75
CA ASP A 205 -9.16 -17.23 2.50
C ASP A 205 -10.39 -16.32 2.61
N ASP A 206 -11.37 -16.58 1.76
CA ASP A 206 -12.62 -15.82 1.67
C ASP A 206 -13.69 -16.27 2.69
N ARG A 207 -13.36 -17.13 3.65
CA ARG A 207 -14.31 -17.50 4.71
C ARG A 207 -14.72 -16.25 5.51
N PRO A 208 -16.02 -16.06 5.78
CA PRO A 208 -16.50 -14.89 6.50
C PRO A 208 -16.05 -14.92 7.97
N LEU A 209 -15.79 -13.75 8.53
CA LEU A 209 -15.54 -13.63 9.96
C LEU A 209 -16.88 -13.66 10.72
N GLY A 210 -16.95 -14.45 11.79
CA GLY A 210 -18.10 -14.45 12.69
C GLY A 210 -18.38 -13.06 13.28
N TYR A 211 -17.33 -12.25 13.43
CA TYR A 211 -17.40 -10.85 13.81
C TYR A 211 -16.52 -9.97 12.90
N PRO A 212 -17.11 -9.08 12.10
CA PRO A 212 -16.38 -8.28 11.13
C PRO A 212 -15.72 -7.06 11.78
N ALA A 213 -14.87 -7.28 12.78
CA ALA A 213 -14.13 -6.23 13.46
C ALA A 213 -12.78 -6.74 13.99
N ILE A 214 -11.78 -5.87 13.89
CA ILE A 214 -10.44 -6.05 14.46
C ILE A 214 -9.95 -4.70 14.97
N SER A 215 -9.27 -4.69 16.12
CA SER A 215 -8.60 -3.52 16.67
C SER A 215 -7.10 -3.76 16.65
N LEU A 216 -6.34 -2.78 16.19
CA LEU A 216 -4.90 -2.87 16.04
C LEU A 216 -4.24 -1.68 16.74
N VAL A 217 -3.06 -1.87 17.32
CA VAL A 217 -2.33 -0.78 17.98
C VAL A 217 -1.81 0.20 16.94
N ASN A 218 -2.02 1.50 17.18
CA ASN A 218 -1.39 2.52 16.36
C ASN A 218 0.03 2.75 16.88
N THR A 219 1.03 2.39 16.09
CA THR A 219 2.45 2.51 16.45
C THR A 219 3.10 3.81 15.95
N SER A 220 2.34 4.67 15.25
CA SER A 220 2.85 5.96 14.79
C SER A 220 3.06 6.93 15.96
N PRO A 221 4.22 7.63 16.03
CA PRO A 221 4.48 8.61 17.09
C PRO A 221 3.50 9.80 17.08
N ASP A 222 2.88 10.08 15.93
CA ASP A 222 1.92 11.19 15.74
C ASP A 222 0.45 10.72 15.77
N ALA A 223 0.21 9.47 16.20
CA ALA A 223 -1.12 8.90 16.27
C ALA A 223 -2.01 9.63 17.29
N PHE A 224 -3.10 10.26 16.83
CA PHE A 224 -4.11 10.85 17.71
C PHE A 224 -4.88 9.77 18.51
N GLU A 225 -5.16 8.63 17.89
CA GLU A 225 -5.81 7.48 18.52
C GLU A 225 -4.81 6.33 18.71
N GLY A 226 -4.74 5.77 19.92
CA GLY A 226 -3.85 4.65 20.24
C GLY A 226 -4.25 3.32 19.61
N LEU A 227 -5.47 3.22 19.07
CA LEU A 227 -6.00 2.05 18.37
C LEU A 227 -6.54 2.43 16.99
N ARG A 228 -6.43 1.52 16.05
CA ARG A 228 -7.06 1.56 14.73
C ARG A 228 -8.14 0.49 14.70
N HIS A 229 -9.35 0.86 14.31
CA HIS A 229 -10.48 -0.06 14.20
C HIS A 229 -10.83 -0.30 12.74
N TYR A 230 -10.87 -1.57 12.35
CA TYR A 230 -11.22 -2.00 11.00
C TYR A 230 -12.43 -2.92 11.02
N THR A 231 -13.16 -2.99 9.91
CA THR A 231 -14.36 -3.81 9.75
C THR A 231 -14.24 -4.86 8.63
N PRO A 232 -13.24 -5.77 8.72
CA PRO A 232 -12.97 -6.76 7.68
C PRO A 232 -14.19 -7.67 7.47
N LYS A 233 -14.47 -8.06 6.22
CA LYS A 233 -15.64 -8.91 5.93
C LYS A 233 -15.28 -10.39 5.90
N VAL A 234 -14.10 -10.70 5.38
CA VAL A 234 -13.57 -12.06 5.27
C VAL A 234 -12.18 -12.14 5.90
N LEU A 235 -11.67 -13.36 6.08
CA LEU A 235 -10.37 -13.57 6.71
C LEU A 235 -9.23 -12.89 5.93
N THR A 236 -9.22 -12.93 4.58
CA THR A 236 -8.26 -12.19 3.74
C THR A 236 -8.13 -10.71 4.15
N ASP A 237 -9.25 -10.03 4.41
CA ASP A 237 -9.27 -8.60 4.78
C ASP A 237 -8.57 -8.38 6.14
N ALA A 238 -8.82 -9.27 7.11
CA ALA A 238 -8.21 -9.20 8.44
C ALA A 238 -6.73 -9.57 8.42
N LEU A 239 -6.34 -10.62 7.68
CA LEU A 239 -4.94 -11.03 7.58
C LEU A 239 -4.09 -9.98 6.88
N ALA A 240 -4.64 -9.25 5.90
CA ALA A 240 -3.94 -8.10 5.33
C ALA A 240 -3.69 -6.99 6.37
N ALA A 241 -4.62 -6.77 7.31
CA ALA A 241 -4.46 -5.80 8.40
C ALA A 241 -3.43 -6.27 9.44
N VAL A 242 -3.43 -7.58 9.77
CA VAL A 242 -2.42 -8.21 10.62
C VAL A 242 -1.03 -8.10 9.99
N LEU A 243 -0.90 -8.39 8.69
CA LEU A 243 0.35 -8.22 7.97
C LEU A 243 0.84 -6.78 8.02
N ASN A 244 -0.05 -5.79 7.81
CA ASN A 244 0.30 -4.38 7.97
C ASN A 244 0.78 -4.05 9.39
N GLN A 245 0.15 -4.61 10.43
CA GLN A 245 0.58 -4.42 11.81
C GLN A 245 2.00 -4.96 12.08
N ILE A 246 2.34 -6.10 11.48
CA ILE A 246 3.63 -6.78 11.68
C ILE A 246 4.74 -6.11 10.87
N THR A 247 4.48 -5.79 9.60
CA THR A 247 5.53 -5.37 8.64
C THR A 247 5.58 -3.87 8.41
N GLY A 248 4.51 -3.14 8.75
CA GLY A 248 4.31 -1.75 8.33
C GLY A 248 3.93 -1.60 6.85
N GLU A 249 3.90 -2.70 6.08
CA GLU A 249 3.64 -2.67 4.65
C GLU A 249 2.15 -2.69 4.30
N HIS A 250 1.79 -2.12 3.15
CA HIS A 250 0.42 -2.13 2.65
C HIS A 250 0.35 -2.22 1.13
N PHE A 251 -0.68 -2.91 0.63
CA PHE A 251 -0.90 -3.13 -0.81
C PHE A 251 -2.36 -2.83 -1.22
N GLY A 252 -2.91 -1.79 -0.61
CA GLY A 252 -4.31 -1.39 -0.74
C GLY A 252 -4.99 -1.32 0.63
N PHE A 253 -6.25 -0.90 0.64
CA PHE A 253 -7.03 -0.70 1.86
C PHE A 253 -8.26 -1.60 1.89
N ILE A 254 -8.04 -2.92 1.87
CA ILE A 254 -9.15 -3.91 1.90
C ILE A 254 -9.75 -4.13 3.30
N TYR A 255 -9.17 -3.49 4.32
CA TYR A 255 -9.42 -3.76 5.74
C TYR A 255 -10.86 -3.48 6.21
N ASN A 256 -11.64 -2.74 5.42
CA ASN A 256 -13.05 -2.43 5.70
C ASN A 256 -14.03 -3.18 4.76
N GLY A 257 -13.54 -4.21 4.09
CA GLY A 257 -14.25 -4.91 3.03
C GLY A 257 -13.88 -4.36 1.66
N ALA A 258 -13.62 -5.26 0.73
CA ALA A 258 -13.30 -4.92 -0.64
C ALA A 258 -14.03 -5.83 -1.62
N SER A 259 -13.92 -5.52 -2.91
CA SER A 259 -14.40 -6.44 -3.94
C SER A 259 -13.52 -7.70 -3.98
N PRO A 260 -14.03 -8.84 -4.50
CA PRO A 260 -13.19 -10.03 -4.73
C PRO A 260 -11.95 -9.74 -5.58
N ASP A 261 -12.05 -8.80 -6.53
CA ASP A 261 -10.92 -8.39 -7.36
C ASP A 261 -9.85 -7.63 -6.56
N ASP A 262 -10.25 -6.73 -5.65
CA ASP A 262 -9.33 -6.04 -4.75
C ASP A 262 -8.59 -7.01 -3.82
N ARG A 263 -9.31 -8.03 -3.31
CA ARG A 263 -8.71 -9.08 -2.48
C ARG A 263 -7.65 -9.85 -3.24
N ARG A 264 -7.99 -10.37 -4.42
CA ARG A 264 -7.05 -11.10 -5.27
C ARG A 264 -5.79 -10.28 -5.56
N ARG A 265 -5.94 -8.99 -5.86
CA ARG A 265 -4.81 -8.08 -6.09
C ARG A 265 -3.96 -7.88 -4.84
N THR A 266 -4.60 -7.69 -3.69
CA THR A 266 -3.90 -7.55 -2.40
C THR A 266 -3.11 -8.80 -2.05
N VAL A 267 -3.72 -9.99 -2.20
CA VAL A 267 -3.05 -11.29 -2.01
C VAL A 267 -1.84 -11.41 -2.93
N ASN A 268 -2.00 -11.12 -4.22
CA ASN A 268 -0.89 -11.18 -5.17
C ASN A 268 0.26 -10.22 -4.81
N ALA A 269 -0.06 -9.00 -4.37
CA ALA A 269 0.95 -8.05 -3.94
C ALA A 269 1.72 -8.52 -2.67
N TRP A 270 1.04 -9.16 -1.73
CA TRP A 270 1.70 -9.81 -0.59
C TRP A 270 2.58 -10.99 -1.00
N ARG A 271 2.15 -11.79 -1.99
CA ARG A 271 2.99 -12.87 -2.57
C ARG A 271 4.27 -12.31 -3.19
N ILE A 272 4.16 -11.20 -3.92
CA ILE A 272 5.31 -10.48 -4.48
C ILE A 272 6.23 -9.93 -3.38
N TYR A 273 5.66 -9.38 -2.31
CA TYR A 273 6.44 -8.94 -1.14
C TYR A 273 7.21 -10.09 -0.50
N LEU A 274 6.61 -11.27 -0.35
CA LEU A 274 7.31 -12.43 0.21
C LEU A 274 8.51 -12.86 -0.65
N ASP A 275 8.35 -12.87 -1.98
CA ASP A 275 9.44 -13.14 -2.91
C ASP A 275 10.57 -12.11 -2.80
N HIS A 276 10.22 -10.84 -2.66
CA HIS A 276 11.18 -9.75 -2.43
C HIS A 276 11.96 -9.96 -1.12
N LEU A 277 11.30 -10.35 -0.03
CA LEU A 277 11.95 -10.69 1.24
C LEU A 277 12.93 -11.85 1.09
N LYS A 278 12.52 -12.93 0.40
CA LYS A 278 13.35 -14.13 0.18
C LYS A 278 14.59 -13.85 -0.66
N SER A 279 14.48 -12.93 -1.62
CA SER A 279 15.59 -12.56 -2.51
C SER A 279 16.70 -11.77 -1.81
N GLY A 280 16.57 -11.46 -0.52
CA GLY A 280 17.55 -10.70 0.24
C GLY A 280 17.67 -9.23 -0.20
N ALA A 281 16.71 -8.76 -0.99
CA ALA A 281 16.65 -7.38 -1.48
C ALA A 281 15.97 -6.42 -0.48
N ALA A 282 15.80 -6.84 0.77
CA ALA A 282 15.18 -6.05 1.81
C ALA A 282 16.17 -5.00 2.36
N ALA A 283 15.89 -3.75 1.98
CA ALA A 283 16.32 -2.46 2.54
C ALA A 283 17.83 -2.25 2.77
#